data_AF-A0A960WWC0-F1
#
_entry.id   AF-A0A960WWC0-F1
#
_cell.length_a   1.000
_cell.length_b   1.000
_cell.length_c   1.000
_cell.angle_alpha   90.00
_cell.angle_beta   90.00
_cell.angle_gamma   90.00
#
_symmetry.space_group_name_H-M   'P 1'
#
loop_
_entity.id
_entity.type
_entity.pdbx_description
1 polymer ?
#
loop_
_entity_poly.entity_id
_entity_poly.type
_entity_poly.pdbx_seq_one_letter_code
_entity_poly.pdbx_strand_id
1 'polypeptide(L)'
;MNPDSPAADLDPTAPEVAAKWLDAAPPIPTFAAPKNAADWPAQRQQIRDTLWKLLGDLPPRPARPAAHVLSSESKDGYTLEKFEFDNGAGETVRGYCFIPDGVSAENKAPAILYCHWHGGMYDVGKEEMIAADYLPEAPGPALAKKGYVVLGIDARGFGERNGQGPDGQGQKGSAGELTDAKFQLWMGRTMWGMMVRDDLIALDVLALRPEVDASRIGVTGISMGSTAVGGSWRWMIGRRLPFVWVA
;
A
#
# COMPACT_ATOMS: atom_id res chain seq x y z
N MET A 1 -20.16 49.14 -3.29
CA MET A 1 -19.87 47.80 -3.85
C MET A 1 -20.23 47.86 -5.31
N ASN A 2 -19.25 47.74 -6.19
CA ASN A 2 -19.48 47.76 -7.63
C ASN A 2 -19.92 46.36 -8.09
N PRO A 3 -21.12 46.16 -8.66
CA PRO A 3 -21.63 44.85 -9.06
C PRO A 3 -21.07 44.33 -10.39
N ASP A 4 -20.20 45.09 -11.08
CA ASP A 4 -19.74 44.79 -12.45
C ASP A 4 -18.26 44.38 -12.57
N SER A 5 -17.70 43.67 -11.59
CA SER A 5 -16.49 42.88 -11.89
C SER A 5 -16.94 41.54 -12.47
N PRO A 6 -16.77 41.26 -13.78
CA PRO A 6 -16.87 39.89 -14.24
C PRO A 6 -15.84 39.12 -13.45
N ALA A 7 -16.28 38.15 -12.65
CA ALA A 7 -15.38 37.09 -12.22
C ALA A 7 -14.81 36.54 -13.51
N ALA A 8 -13.56 36.88 -13.82
CA ALA A 8 -12.89 36.35 -14.99
C ALA A 8 -13.02 34.84 -14.86
N ASP A 9 -13.72 34.20 -15.80
CA ASP A 9 -13.76 32.76 -15.94
C ASP A 9 -12.32 32.32 -16.18
N LEU A 10 -11.60 32.11 -15.09
CA LEU A 10 -10.25 31.58 -15.12
C LEU A 10 -10.41 30.18 -15.69
N ASP A 11 -9.89 29.98 -16.89
CA ASP A 11 -9.70 28.64 -17.43
C ASP A 11 -8.94 27.83 -16.37
N PRO A 12 -9.59 26.83 -15.74
CA PRO A 12 -8.97 26.08 -14.65
C PRO A 12 -7.76 25.26 -15.11
N THR A 13 -7.55 25.16 -16.42
CA THR A 13 -6.40 24.49 -17.05
C THR A 13 -5.25 25.45 -17.39
N ALA A 14 -5.42 26.77 -17.18
CA ALA A 14 -4.38 27.74 -17.44
C ALA A 14 -3.17 27.54 -16.49
N PRO A 15 -1.92 27.53 -17.00
CA PRO A 15 -0.71 27.35 -16.18
C PRO A 15 -0.59 28.35 -15.02
N GLU A 16 -1.16 29.55 -15.19
CA GLU A 16 -1.18 30.62 -14.19
C GLU A 16 -1.99 30.26 -12.93
N VAL A 17 -2.99 29.38 -13.06
CA VAL A 17 -3.76 28.90 -11.90
C VAL A 17 -2.87 28.01 -11.05
N ALA A 18 -2.21 27.00 -11.63
CA ALA A 18 -1.30 26.11 -10.91
C ALA A 18 -0.15 26.87 -10.21
N ALA A 19 0.41 27.89 -10.87
CA ALA A 19 1.43 28.75 -10.26
C ALA A 19 0.93 29.44 -8.98
N LYS A 20 -0.31 29.98 -8.98
CA LYS A 20 -0.90 30.58 -7.78
C LYS A 20 -1.08 29.60 -6.63
N TRP A 21 -1.46 28.36 -6.93
CA TRP A 21 -1.56 27.30 -5.91
C TRP A 21 -0.19 26.96 -5.32
N LEU A 22 0.86 26.89 -6.16
CA LEU A 22 2.23 26.62 -5.72
C LEU A 22 2.83 27.78 -4.92
N ASP A 23 2.59 29.03 -5.35
CA ASP A 23 3.06 30.24 -4.65
C ASP A 23 2.40 30.40 -3.27
N ALA A 24 1.15 29.96 -3.14
CA ALA A 24 0.41 29.98 -1.87
C ALA A 24 0.72 28.78 -0.96
N ALA A 25 1.33 27.72 -1.50
CA ALA A 25 1.70 26.55 -0.71
C ALA A 25 2.91 26.87 0.20
N PRO A 26 2.97 26.31 1.42
CA PRO A 26 4.17 26.43 2.24
C PRO A 26 5.38 25.86 1.47
N PRO A 27 6.58 26.42 1.65
CA PRO A 27 7.76 26.01 0.90
C PRO A 27 8.01 24.51 1.09
N ILE A 28 8.07 23.77 -0.02
CA ILE A 28 8.49 22.38 0.00
C ILE A 28 9.98 22.39 0.39
N PRO A 29 10.36 21.81 1.55
CA PRO A 29 11.74 21.86 1.98
C PRO A 29 12.62 21.15 0.95
N THR A 30 13.66 21.85 0.47
CA THR A 30 14.62 21.26 -0.45
C THR A 30 15.32 20.09 0.23
N PHE A 31 15.26 18.91 -0.40
CA PHE A 31 16.02 17.76 0.09
C PHE A 31 17.52 18.01 -0.12
N ALA A 32 18.24 18.23 0.98
CA ALA A 32 19.70 18.30 0.97
C ALA A 32 20.27 16.89 1.21
N ALA A 33 20.89 16.28 0.20
CA ALA A 33 21.54 14.98 0.38
C ALA A 33 22.66 15.06 1.45
N PRO A 34 22.86 14.01 2.27
CA PRO A 34 23.94 13.99 3.26
C PRO A 34 25.29 14.06 2.54
N LYS A 35 26.23 14.83 3.10
CA LYS A 35 27.55 15.04 2.47
C LYS A 35 28.41 13.77 2.48
N ASN A 36 28.14 12.86 3.41
CA ASN A 36 28.86 11.60 3.57
C ASN A 36 27.93 10.53 4.17
N ALA A 37 28.38 9.27 4.14
CA ALA A 37 27.61 8.13 4.61
C ALA A 37 27.39 8.12 6.14
N ALA A 38 28.22 8.83 6.92
CA ALA A 38 28.10 8.87 8.39
C ALA A 38 26.94 9.75 8.85
N ASP A 39 26.57 10.78 8.07
CA ASP A 39 25.44 11.66 8.37
C ASP A 39 24.08 11.03 8.04
N TRP A 40 24.09 10.03 7.15
CA TRP A 40 22.87 9.41 6.63
C TRP A 40 21.94 8.81 7.70
N PRO A 41 22.40 8.05 8.70
CA PRO A 41 21.51 7.44 9.68
C PRO A 41 20.65 8.46 10.43
N ALA A 42 21.23 9.59 10.83
CA ALA A 42 20.54 10.66 11.54
C ALA A 42 19.49 11.33 10.63
N GLN A 43 19.89 11.70 9.42
CA GLN A 43 18.99 12.34 8.46
C GLN A 43 17.86 11.40 8.03
N ARG A 44 18.15 10.11 7.82
CA ARG A 44 17.14 9.09 7.52
C ARG A 44 16.09 9.02 8.63
N GLN A 45 16.50 9.09 9.90
CA GLN A 45 15.55 9.09 11.01
C GLN A 45 14.67 10.34 11.00
N GLN A 46 15.23 11.52 10.75
CA GLN A 46 14.45 12.77 10.64
C GLN A 46 13.41 12.72 9.50
N ILE A 47 13.80 12.20 8.33
CA ILE A 47 12.90 12.03 7.18
C ILE A 47 11.77 11.08 7.57
N ARG A 48 12.08 9.98 8.24
CA ARG A 48 11.09 9.00 8.72
C ARG A 48 10.09 9.62 9.67
N ASP A 49 10.58 10.33 10.68
CA ASP A 49 9.72 10.95 11.69
C ASP A 49 8.81 12.01 11.04
N THR A 50 9.34 12.75 10.06
CA THR A 50 8.56 13.70 9.27
C THR A 50 7.48 13.00 8.45
N LEU A 51 7.82 11.93 7.73
CA LEU A 51 6.85 11.15 6.94
C LEU A 51 5.75 10.58 7.83
N TRP A 52 6.11 9.97 8.96
CA TRP A 52 5.13 9.44 9.93
C TRP A 52 4.22 10.53 10.47
N LYS A 53 4.77 11.69 10.81
CA LYS A 53 3.98 12.85 11.25
C LYS A 53 2.99 13.31 10.17
N LEU A 54 3.37 13.30 8.90
CA LEU A 54 2.52 13.75 7.79
C LEU A 54 1.36 12.78 7.48
N LEU A 55 1.46 11.51 7.87
CA LEU A 55 0.36 10.56 7.74
C LEU A 55 -0.79 10.83 8.74
N GLY A 56 -0.51 11.60 9.79
CA GLY A 56 -1.43 11.97 10.86
C GLY A 56 -1.58 10.90 11.94
N ASP A 57 -2.68 10.96 12.68
CA ASP A 57 -2.92 10.16 13.90
C ASP A 57 -3.38 8.73 13.56
N LEU A 58 -2.43 7.91 13.11
CA LEU A 58 -2.70 6.51 12.77
C LEU A 58 -2.95 5.66 14.03
N PRO A 59 -3.99 4.81 14.03
CA PRO A 59 -4.24 3.91 15.16
C PRO A 59 -3.08 2.90 15.27
N PRO A 60 -2.75 2.42 16.48
CA PRO A 60 -1.72 1.40 16.63
C PRO A 60 -2.08 0.15 15.83
N ARG A 61 -1.11 -0.43 15.14
CA ARG A 61 -1.29 -1.73 14.47
C ARG A 61 -1.26 -2.87 15.49
N PRO A 62 -1.96 -4.00 15.24
CA PRO A 62 -1.85 -5.18 16.09
C PRO A 62 -0.38 -5.62 16.23
N ALA A 63 0.05 -5.95 17.45
CA ALA A 63 1.43 -6.40 17.69
C ALA A 63 1.71 -7.76 17.02
N ARG A 64 0.68 -8.59 16.89
CA ARG A 64 0.71 -9.86 16.18
C ARG A 64 -0.63 -10.05 15.47
N PRO A 65 -0.75 -9.70 14.18
CA PRO A 65 -2.00 -9.89 13.46
C PRO A 65 -2.35 -11.38 13.35
N ALA A 66 -3.62 -11.70 13.54
CA ALA A 66 -4.17 -13.03 13.34
C ALA A 66 -4.81 -13.09 11.97
N ALA A 67 -4.15 -13.77 11.04
CA ALA A 67 -4.71 -14.05 9.72
C ALA A 67 -5.39 -15.42 9.70
N HIS A 68 -6.55 -15.49 9.07
CA HIS A 68 -7.34 -16.71 8.91
C HIS A 68 -7.41 -17.07 7.43
N VAL A 69 -7.04 -18.30 7.09
CA VAL A 69 -7.18 -18.84 5.73
C VAL A 69 -8.65 -19.19 5.50
N LEU A 70 -9.24 -18.63 4.46
CA LEU A 70 -10.63 -18.84 4.04
C LEU A 70 -10.76 -19.96 3.02
N SER A 71 -9.79 -20.07 2.10
CA SER A 71 -9.71 -21.14 1.13
C SER A 71 -8.25 -21.41 0.78
N SER A 72 -7.99 -22.64 0.34
CA SER A 72 -6.68 -23.09 -0.13
C SER A 72 -6.89 -23.99 -1.34
N GLU A 73 -6.24 -23.66 -2.45
CA GLU A 73 -6.34 -24.37 -3.72
C GLU A 73 -4.95 -24.73 -4.23
N SER A 74 -4.71 -26.01 -4.50
CA SER A 74 -3.50 -26.43 -5.21
C SER A 74 -3.61 -26.04 -6.70
N LYS A 75 -2.58 -25.39 -7.23
CA LYS A 75 -2.43 -25.00 -8.63
C LYS A 75 -1.10 -25.57 -9.15
N ASP A 76 -0.87 -25.41 -10.44
CA ASP A 76 0.38 -25.84 -11.07
C ASP A 76 1.59 -25.03 -10.55
N GLY A 77 2.40 -25.65 -9.67
CA GLY A 77 3.64 -25.09 -9.13
C GLY A 77 3.49 -24.27 -7.85
N TYR A 78 2.28 -24.11 -7.32
CA TYR A 78 2.02 -23.35 -6.09
C TYR A 78 0.65 -23.67 -5.48
N THR A 79 0.47 -23.34 -4.21
CA THR A 79 -0.83 -23.27 -3.53
C THR A 79 -1.30 -21.82 -3.47
N LEU A 80 -2.56 -21.56 -3.83
CA LEU A 80 -3.23 -20.28 -3.65
C LEU A 80 -4.10 -20.32 -2.39
N GLU A 81 -3.78 -19.48 -1.42
CA GLU A 81 -4.62 -19.24 -0.26
C GLU A 81 -5.33 -17.89 -0.37
N LYS A 82 -6.64 -17.88 -0.08
CA LYS A 82 -7.35 -16.66 0.28
C LYS A 82 -7.34 -16.53 1.80
N PHE A 83 -7.00 -15.36 2.31
CA PHE A 83 -6.97 -15.11 3.75
C PHE A 83 -7.63 -13.78 4.11
N GLU A 84 -7.92 -13.62 5.40
CA GLU A 84 -8.38 -12.36 5.97
C GLU A 84 -7.74 -12.07 7.33
N PHE A 85 -7.69 -10.79 7.71
CA PHE A 85 -7.35 -10.35 9.06
C PHE A 85 -8.14 -9.09 9.44
N ASP A 86 -8.35 -8.88 10.73
CA ASP A 86 -8.86 -7.61 11.25
C ASP A 86 -7.71 -6.60 11.35
N ASN A 87 -7.86 -5.42 10.73
CA ASN A 87 -6.84 -4.38 10.82
C ASN A 87 -6.84 -3.64 12.16
N GLY A 88 -7.75 -3.93 13.08
CA GLY A 88 -7.90 -3.27 14.37
C GLY A 88 -8.35 -1.81 14.26
N ALA A 89 -8.91 -1.42 13.11
CA ALA A 89 -9.37 -0.08 12.81
C ALA A 89 -10.73 -0.10 12.08
N GLY A 90 -11.53 -1.14 12.33
CA GLY A 90 -12.92 -1.22 11.87
C GLY A 90 -13.13 -1.91 10.52
N GLU A 91 -12.11 -2.55 9.96
CA GLU A 91 -12.25 -3.29 8.69
C GLU A 91 -11.54 -4.64 8.71
N THR A 92 -12.17 -5.61 8.03
CA THR A 92 -11.53 -6.86 7.63
C THR A 92 -10.81 -6.65 6.30
N VAL A 93 -9.51 -6.95 6.29
CA VAL A 93 -8.67 -6.90 5.09
C VAL A 93 -8.54 -8.31 4.55
N ARG A 94 -8.75 -8.47 3.24
CA ARG A 94 -8.64 -9.74 2.53
C ARG A 94 -7.49 -9.71 1.54
N GLY A 95 -6.90 -10.86 1.30
CA GLY A 95 -5.74 -10.99 0.45
C GLY A 95 -5.57 -12.39 -0.13
N TYR A 96 -4.60 -12.48 -1.03
CA TYR A 96 -4.11 -13.74 -1.56
C TYR A 96 -2.68 -14.00 -1.11
N CYS A 97 -2.37 -15.26 -0.84
CA CYS A 97 -1.03 -15.75 -0.58
C CYS A 97 -0.72 -16.91 -1.54
N PHE A 98 0.37 -16.79 -2.27
CA PHE A 98 0.86 -17.78 -3.23
C PHE A 98 2.08 -18.45 -2.63
N ILE A 99 2.01 -19.76 -2.42
CA ILE A 99 3.04 -20.53 -1.74
C ILE A 99 3.62 -21.53 -2.75
N PRO A 100 4.90 -21.41 -3.15
CA PRO A 100 5.50 -22.32 -4.11
C PRO A 100 5.50 -23.77 -3.61
N ASP A 101 5.42 -24.74 -4.52
CA ASP A 101 5.51 -26.15 -4.14
C ASP A 101 6.86 -26.48 -3.47
N GLY A 102 6.82 -27.33 -2.45
CA GLY A 102 8.02 -27.73 -1.68
C GLY A 102 8.51 -26.70 -0.65
N VAL A 103 7.83 -25.56 -0.51
CA VAL A 103 8.07 -24.57 0.55
C VAL A 103 7.36 -24.98 1.84
N SER A 104 8.06 -24.97 2.97
CA SER A 104 7.54 -25.38 4.27
C SER A 104 8.24 -24.66 5.43
N ALA A 105 7.86 -24.97 6.68
CA ALA A 105 8.54 -24.45 7.86
C ALA A 105 10.03 -24.84 7.94
N GLU A 106 10.37 -26.02 7.42
CA GLU A 106 11.72 -26.59 7.36
C GLU A 106 12.48 -26.11 6.11
N ASN A 107 11.77 -25.77 5.04
CA ASN A 107 12.32 -25.28 3.78
C ASN A 107 11.72 -23.93 3.39
N LYS A 108 12.17 -22.87 4.08
CA LYS A 108 11.62 -21.53 3.95
C LYS A 108 12.04 -20.83 2.67
N ALA A 109 11.11 -20.07 2.08
CA ALA A 109 11.35 -19.27 0.88
C ALA A 109 11.48 -17.77 1.18
N PRO A 110 12.21 -17.00 0.34
CA PRO A 110 12.07 -15.55 0.32
C PRO A 110 10.62 -15.17 -0.02
N ALA A 111 10.20 -13.98 0.38
CA ALA A 111 8.83 -13.53 0.18
C ALA A 111 8.72 -12.14 -0.45
N ILE A 112 7.59 -11.88 -1.10
CA ILE A 112 7.27 -10.61 -1.73
C ILE A 112 5.89 -10.16 -1.25
N LEU A 113 5.81 -8.98 -0.66
CA LEU A 113 4.54 -8.26 -0.54
C LEU A 113 4.28 -7.54 -1.87
N TYR A 114 3.15 -7.82 -2.50
CA TYR A 114 2.70 -7.21 -3.73
C TYR A 114 1.59 -6.19 -3.45
N CYS A 115 1.82 -4.93 -3.84
CA CYS A 115 0.84 -3.86 -3.75
C CYS A 115 0.22 -3.62 -5.14
N HIS A 116 -1.07 -3.91 -5.27
CA HIS A 116 -1.82 -3.73 -6.51
C HIS A 116 -1.95 -2.23 -6.87
N TRP A 117 -2.29 -1.96 -8.11
CA TRP A 117 -2.43 -0.60 -8.63
C TRP A 117 -3.81 0.00 -8.33
N HIS A 118 -3.99 1.28 -8.64
CA HIS A 118 -5.30 1.92 -8.53
C HIS A 118 -6.17 1.60 -9.76
N GLY A 119 -5.68 1.92 -10.97
CA GLY A 119 -6.34 1.65 -12.25
C GLY A 119 -7.72 2.30 -12.47
N GLY A 120 -8.33 2.92 -11.45
CA GLY A 120 -9.75 3.28 -11.44
C GLY A 120 -10.68 2.07 -11.41
N MET A 121 -10.12 0.87 -11.21
CA MET A 121 -10.79 -0.42 -11.28
C MET A 121 -11.00 -0.96 -9.86
N TYR A 122 -11.91 -0.31 -9.14
CA TYR A 122 -12.11 -0.56 -7.71
C TYR A 122 -12.57 -1.97 -7.37
N ASP A 123 -13.14 -2.72 -8.31
CA ASP A 123 -13.56 -4.11 -8.08
C ASP A 123 -12.41 -5.12 -8.25
N VAL A 124 -11.24 -4.70 -8.76
CA VAL A 124 -10.12 -5.61 -9.04
C VAL A 124 -9.31 -5.89 -7.78
N GLY A 125 -8.68 -4.87 -7.19
CA GLY A 125 -7.85 -5.04 -5.98
C GLY A 125 -6.82 -6.16 -6.13
N LYS A 126 -6.80 -7.09 -5.16
CA LYS A 126 -5.93 -8.28 -5.14
C LYS A 126 -6.14 -9.23 -6.33
N GLU A 127 -7.28 -9.19 -7.03
CA GLU A 127 -7.53 -10.02 -8.21
C GLU A 127 -6.55 -9.72 -9.34
N GLU A 128 -5.93 -8.53 -9.34
CA GLU A 128 -4.81 -8.19 -10.22
C GLU A 128 -3.69 -9.24 -10.14
N MET A 129 -3.49 -9.88 -8.98
CA MET A 129 -2.41 -10.84 -8.80
C MET A 129 -2.58 -12.12 -9.60
N ILE A 130 -3.81 -12.48 -9.97
CA ILE A 130 -4.13 -13.70 -10.72
C ILE A 130 -4.46 -13.43 -12.19
N ALA A 131 -4.55 -12.16 -12.60
CA ALA A 131 -4.86 -11.73 -13.95
C ALA A 131 -3.65 -11.05 -14.62
N ALA A 132 -3.53 -11.19 -15.94
CA ALA A 132 -2.48 -10.58 -16.74
C ALA A 132 -3.02 -9.39 -17.57
N ASP A 133 -3.87 -8.56 -16.96
CA ASP A 133 -4.61 -7.53 -17.71
C ASP A 133 -3.68 -6.43 -18.26
N TYR A 134 -2.84 -5.87 -17.39
CA TYR A 134 -1.95 -4.75 -17.71
C TYR A 134 -0.47 -5.07 -17.48
N LEU A 135 -0.22 -6.33 -17.12
CA LEU A 135 1.11 -6.91 -17.02
C LEU A 135 1.26 -8.02 -18.06
N PRO A 136 2.49 -8.28 -18.55
CA PRO A 136 2.73 -9.40 -19.44
C PRO A 136 2.37 -10.77 -18.84
N GLU A 137 2.44 -10.88 -17.51
CA GLU A 137 2.13 -12.10 -16.75
C GLU A 137 1.42 -11.75 -15.44
N ALA A 138 0.57 -12.66 -14.95
CA ALA A 138 -0.07 -12.52 -13.64
C ALA A 138 1.01 -12.59 -12.53
N PRO A 139 1.16 -11.53 -11.70
CA PRO A 139 2.35 -11.38 -10.87
C PRO A 139 2.40 -12.39 -9.73
N GLY A 140 1.25 -12.81 -9.19
CA GLY A 140 1.17 -13.84 -8.13
C GLY A 140 1.76 -15.18 -8.60
N PRO A 141 1.17 -15.83 -9.63
CA PRO A 141 1.70 -17.07 -10.18
C PRO A 141 3.13 -16.96 -10.70
N ALA A 142 3.47 -15.86 -11.38
CA ALA A 142 4.80 -15.67 -11.97
C ALA A 142 5.91 -15.61 -10.90
N LEU A 143 5.68 -14.86 -9.82
CA LEU A 143 6.64 -14.76 -8.71
C LEU A 143 6.66 -16.05 -7.87
N ALA A 144 5.51 -16.71 -7.67
CA ALA A 144 5.46 -18.00 -6.98
C ALA A 144 6.27 -19.08 -7.70
N LYS A 145 6.12 -19.18 -9.03
CA LYS A 145 6.90 -20.10 -9.87
C LYS A 145 8.41 -19.78 -9.90
N LYS A 146 8.80 -18.57 -9.51
CA LYS A 146 10.22 -18.16 -9.29
C LYS A 146 10.72 -18.48 -7.88
N GLY A 147 9.90 -19.12 -7.03
CA GLY A 147 10.27 -19.57 -5.69
C GLY A 147 10.03 -18.56 -4.57
N TYR A 148 9.21 -17.54 -4.80
CA TYR A 148 8.84 -16.56 -3.77
C TYR A 148 7.47 -16.89 -3.15
N VAL A 149 7.34 -16.77 -1.83
CA VAL A 149 6.00 -16.66 -1.22
C VAL A 149 5.48 -15.26 -1.51
N VAL A 150 4.35 -15.14 -2.20
CA VAL A 150 3.83 -13.83 -2.63
C VAL A 150 2.54 -13.55 -1.88
N LEU A 151 2.42 -12.40 -1.25
CA LEU A 151 1.20 -12.00 -0.55
C LEU A 151 0.77 -10.62 -1.04
N GLY A 152 -0.53 -10.41 -1.23
CA GLY A 152 -1.09 -9.10 -1.51
C GLY A 152 -2.50 -8.99 -0.94
N ILE A 153 -2.90 -7.77 -0.60
CA ILE A 153 -4.18 -7.45 0.03
C ILE A 153 -5.00 -6.53 -0.86
N ASP A 154 -6.31 -6.52 -0.67
CA ASP A 154 -7.17 -5.45 -1.16
C ASP A 154 -6.83 -4.15 -0.42
N ALA A 155 -6.31 -3.17 -1.17
CA ALA A 155 -6.14 -1.81 -0.68
C ALA A 155 -7.49 -1.23 -0.27
N ARG A 156 -7.43 -0.23 0.61
CA ARG A 156 -8.62 0.43 1.13
C ARG A 156 -9.50 0.99 0.01
N GLY A 157 -10.77 0.57 -0.03
CA GLY A 157 -11.72 0.91 -1.09
C GLY A 157 -11.71 0.00 -2.32
N PHE A 158 -10.85 -1.01 -2.37
CA PHE A 158 -10.69 -1.92 -3.50
C PHE A 158 -11.16 -3.34 -3.21
N GLY A 159 -11.45 -4.10 -4.27
CA GLY A 159 -11.84 -5.50 -4.23
C GLY A 159 -12.99 -5.74 -3.26
N GLU A 160 -12.77 -6.61 -2.28
CA GLU A 160 -13.80 -6.95 -1.29
C GLU A 160 -14.07 -5.84 -0.27
N ARG A 161 -13.26 -4.78 -0.26
CA ARG A 161 -13.47 -3.57 0.57
C ARG A 161 -14.25 -2.49 -0.17
N ASN A 162 -14.50 -2.63 -1.47
CA ASN A 162 -15.28 -1.66 -2.23
C ASN A 162 -16.74 -1.63 -1.74
N GLY A 163 -17.17 -0.49 -1.20
CA GLY A 163 -18.49 -0.32 -0.57
C GLY A 163 -18.61 -0.91 0.84
N GLN A 164 -17.50 -1.14 1.54
CA GLN A 164 -17.48 -1.53 2.96
C GLN A 164 -17.04 -0.40 3.89
N GLY A 165 -16.79 0.79 3.35
CA GLY A 165 -16.41 1.97 4.11
C GLY A 165 -17.55 2.55 4.95
N PRO A 166 -17.34 3.73 5.59
CA PRO A 166 -18.30 4.34 6.51
C PRO A 166 -19.72 4.56 5.94
N ASP A 167 -19.84 4.78 4.64
CA ASP A 167 -21.13 4.97 3.95
C ASP A 167 -21.73 3.66 3.40
N GLY A 168 -21.05 2.53 3.62
CA GLY A 168 -21.46 1.19 3.19
C GLY A 168 -21.64 1.06 1.67
N GLN A 169 -22.53 0.15 1.27
CA GLN A 169 -22.78 -0.19 -0.14
C GLN A 169 -23.34 0.98 -0.97
N GLY A 170 -23.78 2.07 -0.33
CA GLY A 170 -24.31 3.26 -0.98
C GLY A 170 -23.26 4.11 -1.69
N GLN A 171 -21.97 3.92 -1.36
CA GLN A 171 -20.85 4.60 -2.02
C GLN A 171 -19.79 3.59 -2.42
N LYS A 172 -19.53 3.48 -3.73
CA LYS A 172 -18.51 2.58 -4.31
C LYS A 172 -17.60 3.34 -5.26
N GLY A 173 -16.48 2.70 -5.58
CA GLY A 173 -15.49 3.23 -6.50
C GLY A 173 -15.02 4.63 -6.09
N SER A 174 -14.93 5.54 -7.04
CA SER A 174 -14.43 6.90 -6.78
C SER A 174 -15.24 7.64 -5.70
N ALA A 175 -16.55 7.43 -5.63
CA ALA A 175 -17.36 8.08 -4.61
C ALA A 175 -17.06 7.52 -3.20
N GLY A 176 -16.87 6.19 -3.10
CA GLY A 176 -16.44 5.54 -1.86
C GLY A 176 -15.05 5.99 -1.41
N GLU A 177 -14.10 6.09 -2.35
CA GLU A 177 -12.75 6.60 -2.09
C GLU A 177 -12.79 8.05 -1.56
N LEU A 178 -13.57 8.93 -2.19
CA LEU A 178 -13.72 10.33 -1.76
C LEU A 178 -14.36 10.45 -0.38
N THR A 179 -15.36 9.61 -0.08
CA THR A 179 -15.94 9.53 1.27
C THR A 179 -14.86 9.14 2.28
N ASP A 180 -14.13 8.06 2.02
CA ASP A 180 -13.15 7.55 2.98
C ASP A 180 -12.01 8.56 3.18
N ALA A 181 -11.53 9.19 2.11
CA ALA A 181 -10.56 10.28 2.18
C ALA A 181 -11.02 11.41 3.11
N LYS A 182 -12.28 11.87 3.00
CA LYS A 182 -12.85 12.89 3.89
C LYS A 182 -12.99 12.39 5.31
N PHE A 183 -13.47 11.17 5.50
CA PHE A 183 -13.63 10.55 6.81
C PHE A 183 -12.28 10.47 7.54
N GLN A 184 -11.22 10.00 6.89
CA GLN A 184 -9.89 9.94 7.51
C GLN A 184 -9.36 11.33 7.88
N LEU A 185 -9.59 12.33 7.03
CA LEU A 185 -9.20 13.71 7.34
C LEU A 185 -9.91 14.24 8.59
N TRP A 186 -11.19 13.96 8.77
CA TRP A 186 -11.92 14.30 10.01
C TRP A 186 -11.38 13.56 11.23
N MET A 187 -10.80 12.38 11.04
CA MET A 187 -10.12 11.62 12.09
C MET A 187 -8.66 12.04 12.32
N GLY A 188 -8.20 13.15 11.74
CA GLY A 188 -6.85 13.69 11.95
C GLY A 188 -5.74 12.90 11.23
N ARG A 189 -6.09 12.12 10.21
CA ARG A 189 -5.15 11.26 9.48
C ARG A 189 -5.44 11.24 7.99
N THR A 190 -4.56 10.61 7.23
CA THR A 190 -4.72 10.47 5.78
C THR A 190 -5.23 9.09 5.41
N MET A 191 -6.03 8.99 4.34
CA MET A 191 -6.39 7.69 3.75
C MET A 191 -5.14 6.92 3.32
N TRP A 192 -4.16 7.62 2.76
CA TRP A 192 -2.86 7.06 2.43
C TRP A 192 -2.17 6.44 3.65
N GLY A 193 -2.15 7.12 4.79
CA GLY A 193 -1.58 6.58 6.02
C GLY A 193 -2.29 5.31 6.52
N MET A 194 -3.60 5.21 6.32
CA MET A 194 -4.35 3.99 6.60
C MET A 194 -4.01 2.85 5.61
N MET A 195 -3.83 3.15 4.32
CA MET A 195 -3.35 2.16 3.33
C MET A 195 -1.96 1.63 3.71
N VAL A 196 -1.02 2.53 4.02
CA VAL A 196 0.33 2.15 4.48
C VAL A 196 0.28 1.31 5.75
N ARG A 197 -0.62 1.64 6.68
CA ARG A 197 -0.82 0.87 7.90
C ARG A 197 -1.31 -0.55 7.59
N ASP A 198 -2.26 -0.70 6.67
CA ASP A 198 -2.76 -2.02 6.25
C ASP A 198 -1.64 -2.84 5.57
N ASP A 199 -0.82 -2.21 4.72
CA ASP A 199 0.36 -2.85 4.09
C ASP A 199 1.40 -3.33 5.13
N LEU A 200 1.62 -2.54 6.18
CA LEU A 200 2.52 -2.94 7.28
C LEU A 200 1.97 -4.11 8.08
N ILE A 201 0.65 -4.18 8.27
CA ILE A 201 0.02 -5.34 8.90
C ILE A 201 0.14 -6.57 8.00
N ALA A 202 -0.08 -6.41 6.68
CA ALA A 202 0.12 -7.47 5.71
C ALA A 202 1.56 -7.99 5.70
N LEU A 203 2.56 -7.10 5.89
CA LEU A 203 3.95 -7.49 6.08
C LEU A 203 4.15 -8.34 7.34
N ASP A 204 3.56 -7.93 8.47
CA ASP A 204 3.69 -8.69 9.70
C ASP A 204 3.02 -10.06 9.55
N VAL A 205 1.85 -10.12 8.89
CA VAL A 205 1.20 -11.40 8.53
C VAL A 205 2.16 -12.26 7.70
N LEU A 206 2.76 -11.70 6.64
CA LEU A 206 3.71 -12.40 5.77
C LEU A 206 4.94 -12.91 6.55
N ALA A 207 5.53 -12.06 7.39
CA ALA A 207 6.72 -12.39 8.18
C ALA A 207 6.45 -13.40 9.29
N LEU A 208 5.19 -13.54 9.74
CA LEU A 208 4.77 -14.51 10.73
C LEU A 208 4.45 -15.89 10.14
N ARG A 209 4.37 -16.02 8.81
CA ARG A 209 4.10 -17.31 8.16
C ARG A 209 5.28 -18.27 8.38
N PRO A 210 5.03 -19.52 8.78
CA PRO A 210 6.09 -20.47 9.12
C PRO A 210 7.02 -20.77 7.93
N GLU A 211 6.49 -20.75 6.72
CA GLU A 211 7.19 -21.06 5.47
C GLU A 211 7.96 -19.88 4.85
N VAL A 212 7.86 -18.69 5.47
CA VAL A 212 8.56 -17.48 5.02
C VAL A 212 9.87 -17.31 5.77
N ASP A 213 10.94 -17.07 5.02
CA ASP A 213 12.18 -16.55 5.56
C ASP A 213 12.03 -15.06 5.82
N ALA A 214 11.70 -14.71 7.06
CA ALA A 214 11.52 -13.34 7.48
C ALA A 214 12.78 -12.47 7.38
N SER A 215 13.95 -13.01 7.01
CA SER A 215 15.12 -12.20 6.66
C SER A 215 15.17 -11.82 5.18
N ARG A 216 14.35 -12.41 4.30
CA ARG A 216 14.38 -12.19 2.85
C ARG A 216 13.00 -11.80 2.34
N ILE A 217 12.53 -10.62 2.75
CA ILE A 217 11.25 -10.06 2.28
C ILE A 217 11.49 -8.84 1.41
N GLY A 218 11.00 -8.90 0.17
CA GLY A 218 10.91 -7.78 -0.75
C GLY A 218 9.50 -7.21 -0.82
N VAL A 219 9.35 -6.02 -1.40
CA VAL A 219 8.05 -5.43 -1.72
C VAL A 219 8.10 -4.86 -3.12
N THR A 220 7.04 -5.10 -3.89
CA THR A 220 6.86 -4.54 -5.21
C THR A 220 5.41 -4.14 -5.42
N GLY A 221 5.15 -3.33 -6.44
CA GLY A 221 3.81 -2.87 -6.77
C GLY A 221 3.82 -1.88 -7.91
N ILE A 222 2.63 -1.57 -8.44
CA ILE A 222 2.48 -0.77 -9.67
C ILE A 222 1.69 0.50 -9.37
N SER A 223 2.15 1.64 -9.91
CA SER A 223 1.46 2.93 -9.80
C SER A 223 1.20 3.33 -8.33
N MET A 224 -0.05 3.32 -7.86
CA MET A 224 -0.39 3.45 -6.44
C MET A 224 0.40 2.46 -5.58
N GLY A 225 0.51 1.21 -6.01
CA GLY A 225 1.34 0.21 -5.36
C GLY A 225 2.82 0.58 -5.36
N SER A 226 3.35 1.17 -6.43
CA SER A 226 4.74 1.67 -6.46
C SER A 226 4.94 2.85 -5.52
N THR A 227 3.95 3.73 -5.37
CA THR A 227 3.99 4.84 -4.40
C THR A 227 3.91 4.31 -2.98
N ALA A 228 3.13 3.24 -2.73
CA ALA A 228 3.11 2.55 -1.46
C ALA A 228 4.50 1.99 -1.15
N VAL A 229 5.13 1.28 -2.11
CA VAL A 229 6.51 0.78 -2.00
C VAL A 229 7.53 1.90 -1.79
N GLY A 230 7.56 2.91 -2.67
CA GLY A 230 8.59 3.96 -2.72
C GLY A 230 8.48 5.00 -1.61
N GLY A 231 7.26 5.40 -1.25
CA GLY A 231 6.98 6.36 -0.18
C GLY A 231 7.07 5.74 1.21
N SER A 232 6.75 4.44 1.33
CA SER A 232 6.60 3.81 2.64
C SER A 232 7.73 2.91 3.07
N TRP A 233 8.37 2.17 2.16
CA TRP A 233 9.16 1.03 2.60
C TRP A 233 10.63 1.33 2.86
N ARG A 234 11.29 1.98 1.89
CA ARG A 234 12.71 2.36 2.02
C ARG A 234 12.94 3.33 3.17
N TRP A 235 11.94 4.16 3.42
CA TRP A 235 11.98 5.17 4.45
C TRP A 235 11.42 4.66 5.75
N MET A 236 10.21 4.10 5.85
CA MET A 236 9.51 3.88 7.13
C MET A 236 9.75 2.54 7.84
N ILE A 237 10.48 1.57 7.28
CA ILE A 237 10.83 0.30 7.98
C ILE A 237 12.31 0.28 8.42
N GLY A 238 12.55 -0.07 9.69
CA GLY A 238 13.90 -0.16 10.27
C GLY A 238 14.74 -1.28 9.66
N ARG A 239 16.03 -1.37 10.02
CA ARG A 239 17.07 -2.31 9.51
C ARG A 239 16.77 -3.83 9.62
N ARG A 240 15.54 -4.26 9.90
CA ARG A 240 15.22 -5.66 10.21
C ARG A 240 15.18 -6.60 8.99
N LEU A 241 15.19 -6.09 7.76
CA LEU A 241 15.07 -6.92 6.55
C LEU A 241 16.13 -6.51 5.52
N PRO A 242 17.08 -7.38 5.11
CA PRO A 242 17.88 -7.15 3.92
C PRO A 242 17.00 -7.26 2.65
N PHE A 243 17.03 -6.22 1.83
CA PHE A 243 16.17 -6.07 0.65
C PHE A 243 16.90 -6.46 -0.64
N VAL A 244 16.21 -7.20 -1.51
CA VAL A 244 16.62 -7.47 -2.89
C VAL A 244 15.59 -6.83 -3.81
N TRP A 245 16.05 -5.99 -4.74
CA TRP A 245 15.22 -5.47 -5.83
C TRP A 245 15.07 -6.55 -6.90
N VAL A 246 13.84 -6.85 -7.28
CA VAL A 246 13.54 -7.51 -8.55
C VAL A 246 12.96 -6.43 -9.45
N ALA A 247 13.81 -5.88 -10.31
CA ALA A 247 13.43 -5.00 -11.42
C ALA A 247 13.07 -5.84 -12.64
#